data_AF-V2YTH0-F1
#
_entry.id   AF-V2YTH0-F1
#
_cell.length_a   1.000
_cell.length_b   1.000
_cell.length_c   1.000
_cell.angle_alpha   90.00
_cell.angle_beta   90.00
_cell.angle_gamma   90.00
#
_symmetry.space_group_name_H-M   'P 1'
#
loop_
_entity.id
_entity.type
_entity.pdbx_description
1 polymer ?
#
loop_
_entity_poly.entity_id
_entity_poly.type
_entity_poly.pdbx_seq_one_letter_code
_entity_poly.pdbx_strand_id
1 'polypeptide(L)'
;MSNTTSPSQFPLPPSLDLPPHLSAHKYFFVCTLTVAAWDTLVLSPRTWRLMKTPEWPVLKILFHFMRVFMPVEFTIVAVAFFDTKWSQDTCSKFFLFEPICTAILLAAASVVHVIRIHAIYDRSRGVLIGMGSLFAVQVVVTAICCGFYRSVPLEEGQGCIAGPKHTWVGIYWVAPTVLYTASLVLALSRSLESLKSKPMTPWRLMLRDGLNLYGAIWIVNMANMLFWFIIKPTGISDPVRTVVTSMAAVLTTSMTLRIILSVRGPLAKGGSFALSGSTANSSTRNTHVISTRSGPTNLSSQVGHTYTLDDMRSKPEGEWTDTDGASDGKGGAVLAIDNPHNTAVREPGGVKITIDREIGYDQYPRTK
;
A
#
# COMPACT_ATOMS: atom_id res chain seq x y z
N MET A 1 -45.94 34.96 -36.07
CA MET A 1 -46.20 34.54 -34.68
C MET A 1 -46.13 33.03 -34.64
N SER A 2 -44.95 32.49 -34.37
CA SER A 2 -44.71 31.05 -34.31
C SER A 2 -44.76 30.62 -32.85
N ASN A 3 -45.93 30.14 -32.41
CA ASN A 3 -46.10 29.46 -31.13
C ASN A 3 -45.54 28.05 -31.28
N THR A 4 -44.24 27.89 -31.05
CA THR A 4 -43.62 26.59 -30.79
C THR A 4 -43.95 26.23 -29.35
N THR A 5 -45.06 25.53 -29.15
CA THR A 5 -45.34 24.81 -27.91
C THR A 5 -44.32 23.69 -27.79
N SER A 6 -43.26 23.93 -27.01
CA SER A 6 -42.37 22.88 -26.53
C SER A 6 -43.22 21.81 -25.82
N PRO A 7 -42.99 20.52 -26.06
CA PRO A 7 -43.73 19.47 -25.38
C PRO A 7 -43.56 19.65 -23.87
N SER A 8 -44.68 19.64 -23.16
CA SER A 8 -44.76 19.66 -21.70
C SER A 8 -43.97 18.49 -21.13
N GLN A 9 -42.69 18.72 -20.86
CA GLN A 9 -41.88 17.86 -20.00
C GLN A 9 -42.56 17.88 -18.64
N PHE A 10 -43.04 16.72 -18.19
CA PHE A 10 -43.39 16.55 -16.79
C PHE A 10 -42.16 16.97 -15.98
N PRO A 11 -42.24 18.00 -15.11
CA PRO A 11 -41.10 18.44 -14.33
C PRO A 11 -40.70 17.27 -13.44
N LEU A 12 -39.54 16.68 -13.75
CA LEU A 12 -38.94 15.64 -12.94
C LEU A 12 -38.65 16.26 -11.56
N PRO A 13 -38.82 15.51 -10.45
CA PRO A 13 -38.41 16.03 -9.15
C PRO A 13 -36.91 16.35 -9.20
N PRO A 14 -36.43 17.39 -8.49
CA PRO A 14 -35.02 17.81 -8.50
C PRO A 14 -34.01 16.71 -8.13
N SER A 15 -34.46 15.66 -7.44
CA SER A 15 -33.68 14.46 -7.13
C SER A 15 -33.41 13.53 -8.33
N LEU A 16 -34.13 13.71 -9.43
CA LEU A 16 -34.01 12.96 -10.70
C LEU A 16 -33.49 13.86 -11.84
N ASP A 17 -33.70 15.18 -11.76
CA ASP A 17 -33.16 16.15 -12.72
C ASP A 17 -31.78 16.67 -12.24
N LEU A 18 -30.76 15.81 -12.33
CA LEU A 18 -29.40 16.18 -11.94
C LEU A 18 -28.61 16.77 -13.12
N PRO A 19 -27.94 17.92 -12.93
CA PRO A 19 -26.96 18.40 -13.89
C PRO A 19 -25.87 17.35 -14.19
N PRO A 20 -25.34 17.27 -15.43
CA PRO A 20 -24.33 16.26 -15.80
C PRO A 20 -23.09 16.24 -14.92
N HIS A 21 -22.67 17.40 -14.40
CA HIS A 21 -21.51 17.49 -13.50
C HIS A 21 -21.80 16.88 -12.12
N LEU A 22 -23.04 16.98 -11.64
CA LEU A 22 -23.46 16.48 -10.34
C LEU A 22 -23.68 14.97 -10.38
N SER A 23 -24.28 14.47 -11.46
CA SER A 23 -24.40 13.03 -11.70
C SER A 23 -23.02 12.38 -11.84
N ALA A 24 -22.10 12.99 -12.60
CA ALA A 24 -20.72 12.52 -12.68
C ALA A 24 -20.03 12.45 -11.30
N HIS A 25 -20.23 13.46 -10.45
CA HIS A 25 -19.72 13.45 -9.08
C HIS A 25 -20.28 12.27 -8.28
N LYS A 26 -21.60 12.04 -8.33
CA LYS A 26 -22.24 10.90 -7.65
C LYS A 26 -21.68 9.56 -8.12
N TYR A 27 -21.52 9.34 -9.42
CA TYR A 27 -20.92 8.10 -9.94
C TYR A 27 -19.47 7.92 -9.50
N PHE A 28 -18.67 8.98 -9.53
CA PHE A 28 -17.28 8.94 -9.10
C PHE A 28 -17.15 8.65 -7.61
N PHE A 29 -18.07 9.18 -6.80
CA PHE A 29 -18.15 8.90 -5.37
C PHE A 29 -18.55 7.44 -5.10
N VAL A 30 -19.52 6.87 -5.84
CA VAL A 30 -19.84 5.43 -5.74
C VAL A 30 -18.61 4.58 -6.10
N CYS A 31 -17.89 4.92 -7.17
CA CYS A 31 -16.65 4.23 -7.53
C CYS A 31 -15.62 4.32 -6.38
N THR A 32 -15.46 5.49 -5.78
CA THR A 32 -14.60 5.71 -4.61
C THR A 32 -14.98 4.81 -3.43
N LEU A 33 -16.28 4.70 -3.10
CA LEU A 33 -16.77 3.80 -2.06
C LEU A 33 -16.48 2.32 -2.36
N THR A 34 -16.65 1.90 -3.62
CA THR A 34 -16.34 0.51 -4.01
C THR A 34 -14.86 0.19 -3.84
N VAL A 35 -13.97 1.11 -4.21
CA VAL A 35 -12.53 0.97 -4.01
C VAL A 35 -12.19 0.95 -2.51
N ALA A 36 -12.79 1.83 -1.72
CA ALA A 36 -12.59 1.87 -0.27
C ALA A 36 -13.05 0.57 0.42
N ALA A 37 -14.22 0.04 0.03
CA ALA A 37 -14.75 -1.21 0.53
C ALA A 37 -13.85 -2.40 0.15
N TRP A 38 -13.45 -2.47 -1.13
CA TRP A 38 -12.52 -3.49 -1.62
C TRP A 38 -11.21 -3.50 -0.84
N ASP A 39 -10.59 -2.33 -0.66
CA ASP A 39 -9.31 -2.24 0.06
C ASP A 39 -9.43 -2.61 1.54
N THR A 40 -10.54 -2.19 2.18
CA THR A 40 -10.85 -2.57 3.56
C THR A 40 -10.92 -4.09 3.71
N LEU A 41 -11.63 -4.76 2.79
CA LEU A 41 -11.78 -6.22 2.76
C LEU A 41 -10.45 -6.93 2.50
N VAL A 42 -9.72 -6.55 1.44
CA VAL A 42 -8.46 -7.18 1.04
C VAL A 42 -7.38 -7.06 2.11
N LEU A 43 -7.33 -5.93 2.82
CA LEU A 43 -6.34 -5.73 3.89
C LEU A 43 -6.69 -6.44 5.20
N SER A 44 -7.90 -7.01 5.34
CA SER A 44 -8.40 -7.61 6.59
C SER A 44 -7.54 -8.75 7.13
N PRO A 45 -7.13 -9.76 6.33
CA PRO A 45 -6.34 -10.88 6.84
C PRO A 45 -4.98 -10.44 7.37
N ARG A 46 -4.32 -9.48 6.71
CA ARG A 46 -3.03 -8.92 7.15
C ARG A 46 -3.19 -8.06 8.40
N THR A 47 -4.28 -7.30 8.47
CA THR A 47 -4.61 -6.50 9.67
C THR A 47 -4.80 -7.38 10.90
N TRP A 48 -5.53 -8.49 10.75
CA TRP A 48 -5.75 -9.41 11.85
C TRP A 48 -4.42 -9.96 12.41
N ARG A 49 -3.48 -10.30 11.54
CA ARG A 49 -2.13 -10.71 11.96
C ARG A 49 -1.39 -9.58 12.67
N LEU A 50 -1.46 -8.35 12.15
CA LEU A 50 -0.82 -7.19 12.75
C LEU A 50 -1.41 -6.87 14.14
N MET A 51 -2.72 -7.02 14.30
CA MET A 51 -3.43 -6.77 15.57
C MET A 51 -2.91 -7.69 16.68
N LYS A 52 -2.64 -8.97 16.37
CA LYS A 52 -2.12 -9.97 17.31
C LYS A 52 -0.70 -9.72 17.81
N THR A 53 0.05 -8.80 17.20
CA THR A 53 1.38 -8.44 17.71
C THR A 53 1.26 -7.70 19.06
N PRO A 54 2.08 -8.00 20.08
CA PRO A 54 1.92 -7.41 21.40
C PRO A 54 2.33 -5.93 21.45
N GLU A 55 3.25 -5.50 20.59
CA GLU A 55 3.74 -4.13 20.56
C GLU A 55 2.72 -3.17 19.92
N TRP A 56 2.62 -1.95 20.47
CA TRP A 56 1.79 -0.85 19.95
C TRP A 56 2.64 0.35 19.51
N PRO A 57 3.42 0.21 18.42
CA PRO A 57 4.16 1.33 17.86
C PRO A 57 3.23 2.34 17.20
N VAL A 58 3.68 3.59 17.07
CA VAL A 58 2.91 4.71 16.48
C VAL A 58 2.33 4.35 15.10
N LEU A 59 3.11 3.67 14.25
CA LEU A 59 2.64 3.21 12.93
C LEU A 59 1.47 2.22 13.02
N LYS A 60 1.41 1.35 14.04
CA LYS A 60 0.29 0.42 14.25
C LYS A 60 -0.97 1.18 14.68
N ILE A 61 -0.82 2.19 15.54
CA ILE A 61 -1.94 3.04 15.98
C ILE A 61 -2.50 3.80 14.76
N LEU A 62 -1.64 4.47 13.99
CA LEU A 62 -2.04 5.19 12.77
C LEU A 62 -2.68 4.26 11.73
N PHE A 63 -2.18 3.04 11.58
CA PHE A 63 -2.77 2.03 10.70
C PHE A 63 -4.23 1.72 11.08
N HIS A 64 -4.48 1.40 12.35
CA HIS A 64 -5.83 1.06 12.80
C HIS A 64 -6.76 2.28 12.77
N PHE A 65 -6.24 3.46 13.12
CA PHE A 65 -6.95 4.72 13.00
C PHE A 65 -7.43 4.94 11.56
N MET A 66 -6.53 5.01 10.57
CA MET A 66 -6.90 5.25 9.17
C MET A 66 -7.82 4.16 8.62
N ARG A 67 -7.60 2.90 9.00
CA ARG A 67 -8.41 1.77 8.53
C ARG A 67 -9.87 1.84 8.99
N VAL A 68 -10.13 2.34 10.19
CA VAL A 68 -11.50 2.49 10.72
C VAL A 68 -12.08 3.84 10.33
N PHE A 69 -11.27 4.89 10.42
CA PHE A 69 -11.70 6.26 10.20
C PHE A 69 -12.14 6.49 8.75
N MET A 70 -11.39 6.00 7.76
CA MET A 70 -11.72 6.18 6.34
C MET A 70 -13.11 5.61 5.99
N PRO A 71 -13.45 4.32 6.23
CA PRO A 71 -14.78 3.81 5.91
C PRO A 71 -15.90 4.56 6.65
N VAL A 72 -15.68 4.92 7.91
CA VAL A 72 -16.67 5.65 8.73
C VAL A 72 -16.95 7.04 8.14
N GLU A 73 -15.90 7.82 7.88
CA GLU A 73 -16.00 9.14 7.24
C GLU A 73 -16.76 9.06 5.92
N PHE A 74 -16.29 8.21 4.99
CA PHE A 74 -16.88 8.12 3.66
C PHE A 74 -18.31 7.57 3.67
N THR A 75 -18.69 6.74 4.65
CA THR A 75 -20.08 6.30 4.82
C THR A 75 -20.98 7.44 5.27
N ILE A 76 -20.54 8.27 6.22
CA ILE A 76 -21.31 9.42 6.68
C ILE A 76 -21.46 10.45 5.55
N VAL A 77 -20.38 10.73 4.80
CA VAL A 77 -20.44 11.61 3.62
C VAL A 77 -21.34 11.02 2.54
N ALA A 78 -21.32 9.69 2.32
CA ALA A 78 -22.22 9.03 1.37
C ALA A 78 -23.69 9.28 1.73
N VAL A 79 -24.06 9.11 3.00
CA VAL A 79 -25.43 9.35 3.46
C VAL A 79 -25.81 10.81 3.20
N ALA A 80 -24.96 11.77 3.60
CA ALA A 80 -25.24 13.19 3.36
C ALA A 80 -25.34 13.57 1.87
N PHE A 81 -24.60 12.86 1.00
CA PHE A 81 -24.56 13.15 -0.42
C PHE A 81 -25.69 12.49 -1.23
N PHE A 82 -26.16 11.31 -0.81
CA PHE A 82 -27.23 10.57 -1.49
C PHE A 82 -28.61 10.74 -0.87
N ASP A 83 -28.73 11.28 0.35
CA ASP A 83 -30.03 11.49 0.99
C ASP A 83 -30.84 12.58 0.28
N THR A 84 -32.03 12.20 -0.20
CA THR A 84 -32.95 13.10 -0.91
C THR A 84 -33.76 13.98 0.05
N LYS A 85 -33.68 13.77 1.37
CA LYS A 85 -34.40 14.54 2.39
C LYS A 85 -33.54 15.64 3.02
N TRP A 86 -32.31 15.80 2.56
CA TRP A 86 -31.38 16.75 3.14
C TRP A 86 -31.73 18.19 2.73
N SER A 87 -32.07 19.04 3.70
CA SER A 87 -32.34 20.47 3.46
C SER A 87 -31.05 21.29 3.42
N GLN A 88 -31.08 22.43 2.74
CA GLN A 88 -29.93 23.33 2.65
C GLN A 88 -29.49 23.86 4.03
N ASP A 89 -30.44 24.10 4.94
CA ASP A 89 -30.16 24.51 6.32
C ASP A 89 -29.36 23.44 7.09
N THR A 90 -29.70 22.16 6.89
CA THR A 90 -28.95 21.06 7.50
C THR A 90 -27.55 20.95 6.88
N CYS A 91 -27.45 21.11 5.54
CA CYS A 91 -26.17 21.11 4.85
C CYS A 91 -25.25 22.25 5.31
N SER A 92 -25.79 23.44 5.60
CA SER A 92 -25.02 24.59 6.10
C SER A 92 -24.30 24.33 7.43
N LYS A 93 -24.78 23.36 8.22
CA LYS A 93 -24.15 22.95 9.49
C LYS A 93 -23.19 21.78 9.31
N PHE A 94 -23.40 20.97 8.27
CA PHE A 94 -22.68 19.71 8.06
C PHE A 94 -21.55 19.80 7.02
N PHE A 95 -21.57 20.77 6.09
CA PHE A 95 -20.64 20.79 4.94
C PHE A 95 -19.14 20.79 5.32
N LEU A 96 -18.77 21.25 6.51
CA LEU A 96 -17.37 21.23 6.96
C LEU A 96 -16.88 19.84 7.40
N PHE A 97 -17.78 18.89 7.62
CA PHE A 97 -17.43 17.54 8.07
C PHE A 97 -16.46 16.84 7.11
N GLU A 98 -16.81 16.77 5.83
CA GLU A 98 -16.00 16.14 4.78
C GLU A 98 -14.57 16.71 4.71
N PRO A 99 -14.35 18.03 4.47
CA PRO A 99 -13.00 18.56 4.33
C PRO A 99 -12.15 18.46 5.61
N ILE A 100 -12.78 18.53 6.79
CA ILE A 100 -12.07 18.38 8.08
C ILE A 100 -11.63 16.93 8.27
N CYS A 101 -12.52 15.95 8.08
CA CYS A 101 -12.18 14.54 8.21
C CYS A 101 -11.11 14.14 7.18
N THR A 102 -11.25 14.60 5.94
CA THR A 102 -10.24 14.34 4.90
C THR A 102 -8.90 14.98 5.26
N ALA A 103 -8.88 16.18 5.86
CA ALA A 103 -7.64 16.81 6.32
C ALA A 103 -6.96 15.99 7.43
N ILE A 104 -7.73 15.45 8.38
CA ILE A 104 -7.23 14.56 9.44
C ILE A 104 -6.66 13.27 8.83
N LEU A 105 -7.36 12.70 7.86
CA LEU A 105 -6.93 11.47 7.19
C LEU A 105 -5.62 11.68 6.40
N LEU A 106 -5.53 12.78 5.64
CA LEU A 106 -4.31 13.16 4.93
C LEU A 106 -3.16 13.47 5.89
N ALA A 107 -3.43 14.12 7.02
CA ALA A 107 -2.43 14.38 8.04
C ALA A 107 -1.89 13.08 8.63
N ALA A 108 -2.76 12.12 8.98
CA ALA A 108 -2.34 10.80 9.44
C ALA A 108 -1.48 10.07 8.40
N ALA A 109 -1.88 10.11 7.13
CA ALA A 109 -1.08 9.53 6.04
C ALA A 109 0.28 10.23 5.88
N SER A 110 0.32 11.54 6.04
CA SER A 110 1.55 12.34 5.94
C SER A 110 2.51 12.06 7.10
N VAL A 111 2.00 11.87 8.32
CA VAL A 111 2.82 11.44 9.47
C VAL A 111 3.50 10.10 9.20
N VAL A 112 2.79 9.14 8.58
CA VAL A 112 3.38 7.85 8.19
C VAL A 112 4.54 8.06 7.22
N HIS A 113 4.39 8.92 6.22
CA HIS A 113 5.47 9.24 5.28
C HIS A 113 6.68 9.86 6.00
N VAL A 114 6.47 10.82 6.91
CA VAL A 114 7.55 11.44 7.70
C VAL A 114 8.29 10.37 8.52
N ILE A 115 7.57 9.51 9.25
CA ILE A 115 8.18 8.44 10.06
C ILE A 115 8.99 7.48 9.18
N ARG A 116 8.44 7.07 8.04
CA ARG A 116 9.08 6.10 7.15
C ARG A 116 10.33 6.68 6.49
N ILE A 117 10.27 7.90 5.97
CA ILE A 117 11.43 8.59 5.38
C ILE A 117 12.51 8.84 6.42
N HIS A 118 12.14 9.24 7.64
CA HIS A 118 13.10 9.39 8.74
C HIS A 118 13.80 8.07 9.09
N ALA A 119 13.07 6.94 9.08
CA ALA A 119 13.65 5.62 9.30
C ALA A 119 14.61 5.19 8.17
N ILE A 120 14.30 5.55 6.91
CA ILE A 120 15.14 5.22 5.74
C ILE A 120 16.48 5.96 5.78
N TYR A 121 16.52 7.19 6.29
CA TYR A 121 17.73 8.00 6.39
C TYR A 121 18.47 7.83 7.73
N ASP A 122 18.51 6.62 8.27
CA ASP A 122 19.17 6.28 9.55
C ASP A 122 18.89 7.28 10.67
N ARG A 123 17.65 7.81 10.73
CA ARG A 123 17.20 8.80 11.72
C ARG A 123 17.98 10.11 11.71
N SER A 124 18.42 10.55 10.54
CA SER A 124 19.05 11.87 10.40
C SER A 124 18.08 12.99 10.84
N ARG A 125 18.54 13.82 11.78
CA ARG A 125 17.74 14.93 12.32
C ARG A 125 17.39 15.97 11.25
N GLY A 126 18.25 16.15 10.24
CA GLY A 126 17.99 17.06 9.13
C GLY A 126 16.76 16.66 8.32
N VAL A 127 16.60 15.38 8.00
CA VAL A 127 15.42 14.88 7.27
C VAL A 127 14.18 14.97 8.14
N LEU A 128 14.28 14.71 9.44
CA LEU A 128 13.15 14.89 10.37
C LEU A 128 12.68 16.34 10.42
N ILE A 129 13.62 17.29 10.53
CA ILE A 129 13.30 18.73 10.58
C ILE A 129 12.67 19.16 9.26
N GLY A 130 13.25 18.79 8.11
CA GLY A 130 12.73 19.19 6.80
C GLY A 130 11.36 18.58 6.47
N MET A 131 11.18 17.28 6.67
CA MET A 131 9.89 16.60 6.46
C MET A 131 8.86 17.04 7.51
N GLY A 132 9.28 17.23 8.76
CA GLY A 132 8.44 17.73 9.85
C GLY A 132 7.97 19.16 9.62
N SER A 133 8.81 20.05 9.09
CA SER A 133 8.40 21.41 8.75
C SER A 133 7.40 21.44 7.59
N LEU A 134 7.60 20.60 6.56
CA LEU A 134 6.63 20.47 5.47
C LEU A 134 5.28 19.95 5.98
N PHE A 135 5.30 18.98 6.90
CA PHE A 135 4.10 18.47 7.53
C PHE A 135 3.39 19.55 8.37
N ALA A 136 4.11 20.32 9.17
CA ALA A 136 3.53 21.41 9.95
C ALA A 136 2.88 22.47 9.04
N VAL A 137 3.56 22.86 7.96
CA VAL A 137 3.01 23.76 6.94
C VAL A 137 1.74 23.17 6.32
N GLN A 138 1.74 21.89 5.96
CA GLN A 138 0.56 21.22 5.43
C GLN A 138 -0.62 21.31 6.39
N VAL A 139 -0.46 20.95 7.66
CA VAL A 139 -1.54 20.97 8.65
C VAL A 139 -2.13 22.38 8.79
N VAL A 140 -1.27 23.39 8.92
CA VAL A 140 -1.69 24.80 9.04
C VAL A 140 -2.45 25.25 7.79
N VAL A 141 -1.90 24.98 6.61
CA VAL A 141 -2.52 25.38 5.33
C VAL A 141 -3.87 24.68 5.14
N THR A 142 -3.96 23.37 5.39
CA THR A 142 -5.24 22.64 5.27
C THR A 142 -6.28 23.15 6.27
N ALA A 143 -5.88 23.46 7.50
CA ALA A 143 -6.78 24.00 8.52
C ALA A 143 -7.35 25.37 8.12
N ILE A 144 -6.49 26.27 7.61
CA ILE A 144 -6.93 27.57 7.10
C ILE A 144 -7.89 27.38 5.92
N CYS A 145 -7.55 26.52 4.96
CA CYS A 145 -8.37 26.28 3.78
C CYS A 145 -9.76 25.73 4.12
N CYS A 146 -9.90 24.88 5.14
CA CYS A 146 -11.20 24.39 5.62
C CYS A 146 -12.16 25.54 5.97
N GLY A 147 -11.66 26.65 6.52
CA GLY A 147 -12.46 27.84 6.85
C GLY A 147 -13.02 28.59 5.64
N PHE A 148 -12.55 28.29 4.42
CA PHE A 148 -12.99 28.93 3.18
C PHE A 148 -13.82 28.01 2.28
N TYR A 149 -14.28 26.87 2.81
CA TYR A 149 -15.35 26.09 2.19
C TYR A 149 -16.70 26.74 2.46
N ARG A 150 -17.67 26.42 1.61
CA ARG A 150 -19.09 26.78 1.76
C ARG A 150 -19.96 25.59 1.36
N SER A 151 -21.20 25.56 1.83
CA SER A 151 -22.19 24.67 1.23
C SER A 151 -22.48 25.13 -0.19
N VAL A 152 -22.50 24.18 -1.13
CA VAL A 152 -22.99 24.45 -2.49
C VAL A 152 -24.51 24.64 -2.40
N PRO A 153 -25.09 25.71 -2.99
CA PRO A 153 -26.53 25.88 -3.03
C PRO A 153 -27.11 24.88 -4.05
N LEU A 154 -27.54 23.73 -3.54
CA LEU A 154 -28.20 22.68 -4.31
C LEU A 154 -29.70 22.71 -4.00
N GLU A 155 -30.51 22.21 -4.93
CA GLU A 155 -31.95 22.07 -4.73
C GLU A 155 -32.26 20.93 -3.75
N GLU A 156 -33.44 20.98 -3.13
CA GLU A 156 -33.88 19.92 -2.21
C GLU A 156 -33.90 18.57 -2.94
N GLY A 157 -33.23 17.58 -2.36
CA GLY A 157 -33.10 16.24 -2.96
C GLY A 157 -31.83 16.01 -3.77
N GLN A 158 -30.99 17.02 -3.97
CA GLN A 158 -29.71 16.87 -4.67
C GLN A 158 -28.54 16.46 -3.76
N GLY A 159 -28.72 16.55 -2.44
CA GLY A 159 -27.75 16.15 -1.39
C GLY A 159 -26.94 17.32 -0.84
N CYS A 160 -25.93 17.03 -0.02
CA CYS A 160 -25.03 18.03 0.56
C CYS A 160 -23.58 17.86 0.06
N ILE A 161 -22.98 18.95 -0.42
CA ILE A 161 -21.58 18.99 -0.87
C ILE A 161 -20.90 20.26 -0.38
N ALA A 162 -19.63 20.11 0.03
CA ALA A 162 -18.74 21.23 0.31
C ALA A 162 -18.08 21.73 -0.98
N GLY A 163 -18.22 23.03 -1.27
CA GLY A 163 -17.57 23.70 -2.39
C GLY A 163 -16.59 24.78 -1.93
N PRO A 164 -15.56 25.09 -2.73
CA PRO A 164 -14.67 26.20 -2.41
C PRO A 164 -15.37 27.56 -2.58
N LYS A 165 -15.10 28.50 -1.67
CA LYS A 165 -15.53 29.90 -1.84
C LYS A 165 -14.69 30.64 -2.89
N HIS A 166 -13.40 30.30 -2.98
CA HIS A 166 -12.44 30.94 -3.87
C HIS A 166 -11.51 29.94 -4.55
N THR A 167 -10.96 30.29 -5.71
CA THR A 167 -10.04 29.43 -6.47
C THR A 167 -8.70 29.20 -5.76
N TRP A 168 -8.29 30.05 -4.82
CA TRP A 168 -7.06 29.84 -4.08
C TRP A 168 -7.17 28.69 -3.06
N VAL A 169 -8.39 28.24 -2.71
CA VAL A 169 -8.61 27.10 -1.79
C VAL A 169 -7.97 25.80 -2.32
N GLY A 170 -7.60 25.74 -3.60
CA GLY A 170 -6.83 24.65 -4.18
C GLY A 170 -5.45 24.45 -3.54
N ILE A 171 -4.93 25.45 -2.84
CA ILE A 171 -3.72 25.34 -2.02
C ILE A 171 -3.85 24.23 -0.95
N TYR A 172 -5.08 23.87 -0.55
CA TYR A 172 -5.39 22.70 0.29
C TYR A 172 -4.71 21.42 -0.23
N TRP A 173 -4.69 21.22 -1.55
CA TRP A 173 -4.09 20.03 -2.18
C TRP A 173 -2.63 20.25 -2.60
N VAL A 174 -2.18 21.49 -2.72
CA VAL A 174 -0.78 21.81 -3.01
C VAL A 174 0.11 21.37 -1.86
N ALA A 175 -0.24 21.70 -0.61
CA ALA A 175 0.64 21.41 0.52
C ALA A 175 0.91 19.91 0.75
N PRO A 176 -0.11 19.01 0.75
CA PRO A 176 0.12 17.57 0.76
C PRO A 176 0.91 17.09 -0.45
N THR A 177 0.63 17.61 -1.65
CA THR A 177 1.36 17.23 -2.88
C THR A 177 2.85 17.56 -2.77
N VAL A 178 3.21 18.70 -2.19
CA VAL A 178 4.61 19.07 -1.94
C VAL A 178 5.26 18.10 -0.96
N LEU A 179 4.58 17.74 0.15
CA LEU A 179 5.10 16.76 1.10
C LEU A 179 5.31 15.38 0.45
N TYR A 180 4.35 14.90 -0.35
CA TYR A 180 4.47 13.64 -1.06
C TYR A 180 5.53 13.67 -2.16
N THR A 181 5.73 14.81 -2.81
CA THR A 181 6.83 15.02 -3.77
C THR A 181 8.17 14.93 -3.05
N ALA A 182 8.35 15.62 -1.93
CA ALA A 182 9.56 15.53 -1.13
C ALA A 182 9.81 14.09 -0.64
N SER A 183 8.77 13.40 -0.17
CA SER A 183 8.85 11.99 0.24
C SER A 183 9.32 11.09 -0.90
N LEU A 184 8.76 11.26 -2.10
CA LEU A 184 9.11 10.49 -3.28
C LEU A 184 10.56 10.77 -3.72
N VAL A 185 10.98 12.03 -3.78
CA VAL A 185 12.34 12.42 -4.16
C VAL A 185 13.37 11.85 -3.19
N LEU A 186 13.11 11.94 -1.89
CA LEU A 186 13.99 11.37 -0.87
C LEU A 186 14.06 9.84 -0.98
N ALA A 187 12.91 9.16 -1.11
CA ALA A 187 12.88 7.71 -1.32
C ALA A 187 13.62 7.29 -2.60
N LEU A 188 13.44 8.03 -3.70
CA LEU A 188 14.13 7.80 -4.98
C LEU A 188 15.64 7.97 -4.83
N SER A 189 16.09 9.08 -4.23
CA SER A 189 17.53 9.37 -4.09
C SER A 189 18.25 8.28 -3.30
N ARG A 190 17.66 7.79 -2.21
CA ARG A 190 18.19 6.64 -1.46
C ARG A 190 18.17 5.34 -2.24
N SER A 191 17.12 5.11 -3.01
CA SER A 191 17.04 3.92 -3.87
C SER A 191 18.15 3.95 -4.94
N LEU A 192 18.42 5.11 -5.54
CA LEU A 192 19.51 5.29 -6.51
C LEU A 192 20.90 5.14 -5.89
N GLU A 193 21.13 5.64 -4.67
CA GLU A 193 22.38 5.38 -3.93
C GLU A 193 22.58 3.89 -3.66
N SER A 194 21.51 3.20 -3.28
CA SER A 194 21.52 1.74 -3.05
C SER A 194 21.90 0.98 -4.33
N LEU A 195 21.37 1.40 -5.49
CA LEU A 195 21.71 0.83 -6.79
C LEU A 195 23.20 0.96 -7.14
N LYS A 196 23.82 2.10 -6.81
CA LYS A 196 25.26 2.31 -7.01
C LYS A 196 26.12 1.37 -6.15
N SER A 197 25.65 1.06 -4.93
CA SER A 197 26.36 0.14 -4.03
C SER A 197 26.23 -1.33 -4.41
N LYS A 198 25.07 -1.74 -4.96
CA LYS A 198 24.81 -3.09 -5.43
C LYS A 198 23.95 -3.03 -6.71
N PRO A 199 24.51 -3.35 -7.89
CA PRO A 199 23.75 -3.31 -9.13
C PRO A 199 22.64 -4.36 -9.09
N MET A 200 21.39 -3.89 -9.11
CA MET A 200 20.20 -4.72 -9.16
C MET A 200 19.28 -4.21 -10.25
N THR A 201 18.44 -5.08 -10.81
CA THR A 201 17.45 -4.65 -11.81
C THR A 201 16.51 -3.59 -11.21
N PRO A 202 16.28 -2.43 -11.88
CA PRO A 202 15.44 -1.35 -11.36
C PRO A 202 14.03 -1.78 -10.94
N TRP A 203 13.46 -2.76 -11.65
CA TRP A 203 12.14 -3.32 -11.32
C TRP A 203 12.10 -4.05 -9.97
N ARG A 204 13.11 -4.88 -9.69
CA ARG A 204 13.24 -5.58 -8.40
C ARG A 204 13.48 -4.59 -7.26
N LEU A 205 14.20 -3.51 -7.53
CA LEU A 205 14.44 -2.44 -6.56
C LEU A 205 13.13 -1.70 -6.21
N MET A 206 12.36 -1.30 -7.22
CA MET A 206 11.11 -0.57 -7.04
C MET A 206 10.07 -1.36 -6.23
N LEU A 207 9.94 -2.67 -6.50
CA LEU A 207 9.06 -3.56 -5.76
C LEU A 207 9.57 -3.89 -4.34
N ARG A 208 10.90 -3.96 -4.16
CA ARG A 208 11.50 -4.27 -2.87
C ARG A 208 11.35 -3.13 -1.87
N ASP A 209 11.46 -1.91 -2.36
CA ASP A 209 11.61 -0.68 -1.57
C ASP A 209 10.25 0.01 -1.32
N GLY A 210 9.16 -0.53 -1.90
CA GLY A 210 7.82 0.06 -1.83
C GLY A 210 7.70 1.39 -2.57
N LEU A 211 8.66 1.69 -3.45
CA LEU A 211 8.74 2.94 -4.20
C LEU A 211 7.56 3.12 -5.15
N ASN A 212 7.00 2.01 -5.65
CA ASN A 212 5.76 2.01 -6.43
C ASN A 212 4.58 2.62 -5.66
N LEU A 213 4.50 2.42 -4.34
CA LEU A 213 3.43 2.98 -3.51
C LEU A 213 3.62 4.49 -3.32
N TYR A 214 4.86 4.95 -3.09
CA TYR A 214 5.16 6.39 -3.03
C TYR A 214 4.85 7.08 -4.36
N GLY A 215 5.23 6.45 -5.48
CA GLY A 215 4.91 6.94 -6.82
C GLY A 215 3.41 7.03 -7.07
N ALA A 216 2.65 5.99 -6.70
CA ALA A 216 1.20 5.98 -6.84
C ALA A 216 0.53 7.11 -6.04
N ILE A 217 0.93 7.32 -4.77
CA ILE A 217 0.42 8.41 -3.94
C ILE A 217 0.72 9.76 -4.58
N TRP A 218 1.94 9.97 -5.05
CA TRP A 218 2.33 11.21 -5.71
C TRP A 218 1.52 11.47 -6.98
N ILE A 219 1.37 10.46 -7.87
CA ILE A 219 0.60 10.59 -9.11
C ILE A 219 -0.85 10.98 -8.82
N VAL A 220 -1.49 10.30 -7.87
CA VAL A 220 -2.89 10.55 -7.53
C VAL A 220 -3.07 11.96 -6.96
N ASN A 221 -2.20 12.40 -6.04
CA ASN A 221 -2.27 13.74 -5.47
C ASN A 221 -1.94 14.82 -6.49
N MET A 222 -0.95 14.59 -7.35
CA MET A 222 -0.59 15.49 -8.45
C MET A 222 -1.75 15.63 -9.44
N ALA A 223 -2.36 14.53 -9.86
CA ALA A 223 -3.52 14.56 -10.75
C ALA A 223 -4.69 15.34 -10.13
N ASN A 224 -4.99 15.12 -8.85
CA ASN A 224 -6.03 15.87 -8.14
C ASN A 224 -5.71 17.36 -8.01
N MET A 225 -4.46 17.71 -7.69
CA MET A 225 -4.00 19.10 -7.62
C MET A 225 -4.11 19.79 -8.97
N LEU A 226 -3.61 19.15 -10.04
CA LEU A 226 -3.71 19.67 -11.41
C LEU A 226 -5.17 19.85 -11.84
N PHE A 227 -6.02 18.87 -11.54
CA PHE A 227 -7.45 18.95 -11.83
C PHE A 227 -8.09 20.18 -11.18
N TRP A 228 -7.71 20.49 -9.94
CA TRP A 228 -8.17 21.65 -9.20
C TRP A 228 -7.86 22.99 -9.89
N PHE A 229 -6.68 23.12 -10.51
CA PHE A 229 -6.23 24.34 -11.18
C PHE A 229 -6.62 24.43 -12.66
N ILE A 230 -6.73 23.30 -13.35
CA ILE A 230 -7.03 23.25 -14.79
C ILE A 230 -8.54 23.42 -15.03
N ILE A 231 -9.39 22.82 -14.19
CA ILE A 231 -10.82 22.83 -14.45
C ILE A 231 -11.47 24.18 -14.10
N LYS A 232 -12.17 24.74 -15.08
CA LYS A 232 -12.91 25.99 -14.95
C LYS A 232 -14.36 25.69 -14.57
N PRO A 233 -14.85 26.10 -13.38
CA PRO A 233 -16.25 25.96 -13.02
C PRO A 233 -17.09 26.87 -13.93
N THR A 234 -18.23 26.39 -14.39
CA THR A 234 -19.15 27.15 -15.25
C THR A 234 -20.10 28.06 -14.45
N GLY A 235 -20.22 27.83 -13.13
CA GLY A 235 -21.04 28.61 -12.22
C GLY A 235 -20.69 28.40 -10.74
N ILE A 236 -21.43 29.10 -9.87
CA ILE A 236 -21.26 29.07 -8.41
C ILE A 236 -21.80 27.77 -7.80
N SER A 237 -22.70 27.07 -8.49
CA SER A 237 -23.27 25.79 -8.06
C SER A 237 -22.44 24.57 -8.48
N ASP A 238 -21.37 24.72 -9.27
CA ASP A 238 -20.65 23.57 -9.82
C ASP A 238 -19.60 23.01 -8.84
N PRO A 239 -19.77 21.79 -8.30
CA PRO A 239 -18.78 21.12 -7.45
C PRO A 239 -17.66 20.46 -8.26
N VAL A 240 -17.48 20.82 -9.54
CA VAL A 240 -16.62 20.07 -10.47
C VAL A 240 -15.18 19.92 -9.96
N ARG A 241 -14.67 20.91 -9.21
CA ARG A 241 -13.31 20.88 -8.64
C ARG A 241 -13.11 19.85 -7.53
N THR A 242 -14.18 19.42 -6.85
CA THR A 242 -14.10 18.46 -5.75
C THR A 242 -14.43 17.03 -6.18
N VAL A 243 -14.80 16.79 -7.44
CA VAL A 243 -15.16 15.46 -7.93
C VAL A 243 -14.05 14.44 -7.67
N VAL A 244 -12.79 14.81 -7.91
CA VAL A 244 -11.65 13.88 -7.82
C VAL A 244 -11.11 13.75 -6.40
N THR A 245 -11.49 14.64 -5.47
CA THR A 245 -10.84 14.76 -4.16
C THR A 245 -11.09 13.54 -3.26
N SER A 246 -12.31 13.01 -3.27
CA SER A 246 -12.68 11.83 -2.48
C SER A 246 -11.87 10.59 -2.89
N MET A 247 -11.73 10.35 -4.21
CA MET A 247 -10.91 9.24 -4.72
C MET A 247 -9.44 9.43 -4.39
N ALA A 248 -8.93 10.66 -4.50
CA ALA A 248 -7.55 10.96 -4.15
C ALA A 248 -7.25 10.66 -2.68
N ALA A 249 -8.16 11.03 -1.77
CA ALA A 249 -8.05 10.74 -0.34
C ALA A 249 -8.09 9.23 -0.04
N VAL A 250 -9.03 8.48 -0.64
CA VAL A 250 -9.14 7.02 -0.46
C VAL A 250 -7.90 6.30 -0.98
N LEU A 251 -7.45 6.60 -2.20
CA LEU A 251 -6.28 5.97 -2.79
C LEU A 251 -5.01 6.31 -2.00
N THR A 252 -4.85 7.56 -1.56
CA THR A 252 -3.72 7.97 -0.72
C THR A 252 -3.68 7.18 0.59
N THR A 253 -4.82 7.08 1.27
CA THR A 253 -4.96 6.32 2.51
C THR A 253 -4.67 4.83 2.29
N SER A 254 -5.27 4.24 1.27
CA SER A 254 -5.08 2.83 0.90
C SER A 254 -3.60 2.50 0.64
N MET A 255 -2.94 3.30 -0.19
CA MET A 255 -1.52 3.10 -0.49
C MET A 255 -0.66 3.31 0.76
N THR A 256 -1.03 4.25 1.63
CA THR A 256 -0.32 4.45 2.90
C THR A 256 -0.48 3.26 3.86
N LEU A 257 -1.68 2.69 3.97
CA LEU A 257 -1.90 1.45 4.73
C LEU A 257 -1.03 0.31 4.20
N ARG A 258 -0.91 0.19 2.86
CA ARG A 258 -0.01 -0.78 2.22
C ARG A 258 1.46 -0.49 2.49
N ILE A 259 1.87 0.78 2.55
CA ILE A 259 3.22 1.18 2.97
C ILE A 259 3.49 0.71 4.40
N ILE A 260 2.54 0.82 5.33
CA ILE A 260 2.75 0.34 6.71
C ILE A 260 2.92 -1.19 6.74
N LEU A 261 2.17 -1.92 5.92
CA LEU A 261 2.25 -3.38 5.87
C LEU A 261 3.46 -3.91 5.09
N SER A 262 4.05 -3.12 4.18
CA SER A 262 5.24 -3.51 3.42
C SER A 262 6.55 -3.37 4.21
N VAL A 263 6.49 -2.87 5.45
CA VAL A 263 7.63 -2.78 6.36
C VAL A 263 8.23 -4.16 6.61
N ARG A 264 9.55 -4.31 6.41
CA ARG A 264 10.34 -5.41 6.99
C ARG A 264 11.02 -4.92 8.27
N GLY A 265 10.94 -5.74 9.34
CA GLY A 265 11.48 -5.44 10.67
C GLY A 265 10.46 -4.86 11.66
N PRO A 266 10.87 -4.59 12.91
CA PRO A 266 9.96 -4.11 13.96
C PRO A 266 9.35 -2.74 13.62
N LEU A 267 8.02 -2.63 13.67
CA LEU A 267 7.31 -1.37 13.44
C LEU A 267 7.71 -0.28 14.45
N ALA A 268 8.20 -0.66 15.64
CA ALA A 268 8.71 0.25 16.67
C ALA A 268 9.83 1.17 16.19
N LYS A 269 10.61 0.74 15.18
CA LYS A 269 11.70 1.55 14.63
C LYS A 269 11.35 2.23 13.30
N GLY A 270 10.12 2.12 12.79
CA GLY A 270 9.70 2.67 11.50
C GLY A 270 9.97 1.73 10.30
N GLY A 271 10.51 0.54 10.55
CA GLY A 271 11.00 -0.37 9.52
C GLY A 271 12.42 -0.06 9.07
N SER A 272 13.08 -1.03 8.44
CA SER A 272 14.39 -0.85 7.82
C SER A 272 14.31 -1.20 6.34
N PHE A 273 15.08 -0.51 5.50
CA PHE A 273 15.33 -0.98 4.14
C PHE A 273 16.25 -2.20 4.19
N ALA A 274 16.03 -3.15 3.28
CA ALA A 274 16.76 -4.42 3.28
C ALA A 274 18.30 -4.27 3.16
N LEU A 275 18.83 -3.08 2.86
CA LEU A 275 20.27 -2.80 2.85
C LEU A 275 20.81 -1.99 4.04
N SER A 276 19.98 -1.32 4.85
CA SER A 276 20.47 -0.60 6.04
C SER A 276 20.94 -1.55 7.15
N GLY A 277 20.70 -2.85 7.00
CA GLY A 277 21.27 -3.90 7.85
C GLY A 277 22.72 -4.31 7.50
N SER A 278 23.32 -3.76 6.44
CA SER A 278 24.68 -4.18 6.00
C SER A 278 25.82 -3.41 6.65
N THR A 279 25.54 -2.35 7.41
CA THR A 279 26.57 -1.42 7.94
C THR A 279 26.56 -1.29 9.46
N ALA A 280 25.72 -2.06 10.17
CA ALA A 280 25.88 -2.23 11.61
C ALA A 280 27.00 -3.24 11.87
N ASN A 281 28.25 -2.75 11.85
CA ASN A 281 29.34 -3.32 12.64
C ASN A 281 28.90 -3.31 14.12
N SER A 282 28.15 -4.32 14.55
CA SER A 282 27.95 -4.58 15.97
C SER A 282 29.22 -5.26 16.48
N SER A 283 30.16 -4.40 16.85
CA SER A 283 31.20 -4.61 17.86
C SER A 283 30.96 -5.84 18.76
N THR A 284 31.91 -6.77 18.70
CA THR A 284 32.44 -7.55 19.84
C THR A 284 31.44 -7.86 20.94
N ARG A 285 30.72 -8.98 20.80
CA ARG A 285 30.24 -9.72 21.97
C ARG A 285 31.35 -10.68 22.37
N ASN A 286 32.08 -10.29 23.41
CA ASN A 286 33.18 -11.04 23.98
C ASN A 286 32.77 -12.48 24.30
N THR A 287 33.61 -13.38 23.82
CA THR A 287 33.83 -14.74 24.27
C THR A 287 33.92 -14.82 25.80
N HIS A 288 32.97 -15.51 26.43
CA HIS A 288 33.21 -16.19 27.70
C HIS A 288 32.94 -17.69 27.48
N VAL A 289 33.95 -18.37 26.94
CA VAL A 289 34.09 -19.81 27.12
C VAL A 289 34.64 -19.99 28.53
N ILE A 290 33.80 -20.48 29.43
CA ILE A 290 34.22 -21.02 30.74
C ILE A 290 35.02 -22.29 30.43
N SER A 291 36.35 -22.16 30.43
CA SER A 291 37.28 -23.29 30.41
C SER A 291 37.44 -23.78 31.84
N THR A 292 36.83 -24.92 32.15
CA THR A 292 37.23 -25.74 33.30
C THR A 292 37.87 -27.03 32.78
N ARG A 293 38.98 -27.39 33.43
CA ARG A 293 39.59 -28.73 33.55
C ARG A 293 40.86 -29.01 32.73
N SER A 294 41.97 -28.77 33.45
CA SER A 294 43.25 -29.48 33.48
C SER A 294 43.35 -30.88 32.84
N GLY A 295 44.37 -31.06 32.01
CA GLY A 295 44.98 -32.36 31.66
C GLY A 295 45.95 -32.21 30.47
N PRO A 296 47.22 -32.67 30.55
CA PRO A 296 48.18 -32.57 29.44
C PRO A 296 48.17 -33.85 28.60
N THR A 297 48.26 -33.73 27.27
CA THR A 297 48.87 -34.76 26.39
C THR A 297 49.04 -34.26 24.96
N ASN A 298 50.15 -34.71 24.37
CA ASN A 298 50.60 -34.52 22.99
C ASN A 298 49.59 -35.01 21.93
N LEU A 299 49.69 -34.45 20.71
CA LEU A 299 49.96 -35.15 19.44
C LEU A 299 49.09 -34.66 18.25
N SER A 300 49.80 -34.38 17.14
CA SER A 300 49.45 -34.49 15.71
C SER A 300 48.17 -33.86 15.14
N SER A 301 48.41 -32.93 14.21
CA SER A 301 47.78 -32.78 12.89
C SER A 301 46.68 -33.76 12.50
N GLN A 302 45.44 -33.29 12.39
CA GLN A 302 44.51 -33.67 11.31
C GLN A 302 43.50 -32.55 11.05
N VAL A 303 43.29 -32.27 9.76
CA VAL A 303 42.30 -31.36 9.19
C VAL A 303 40.91 -31.93 9.47
N GLY A 304 40.11 -31.23 10.26
CA GLY A 304 38.73 -31.59 10.58
C GLY A 304 37.78 -30.46 10.21
N HIS A 305 36.92 -30.71 9.22
CA HIS A 305 35.79 -29.84 8.88
C HIS A 305 34.82 -29.76 10.06
N THR A 306 34.81 -28.62 10.75
CA THR A 306 33.79 -28.29 11.75
C THR A 306 32.59 -27.66 11.05
N TYR A 307 31.52 -28.43 10.87
CA TYR A 307 30.20 -27.88 10.55
C TYR A 307 29.63 -27.21 11.79
N THR A 308 29.43 -25.90 11.73
CA THR A 308 28.77 -25.12 12.79
C THR A 308 27.26 -25.27 12.69
N LEU A 309 26.59 -25.52 13.82
CA LEU A 309 25.13 -25.66 13.98
C LEU A 309 24.30 -24.47 13.45
N ASP A 310 24.92 -23.31 13.22
CA ASP A 310 24.27 -22.15 12.59
C ASP A 310 23.95 -22.36 11.10
N ASP A 311 24.68 -23.24 10.38
CA ASP A 311 24.47 -23.47 8.95
C ASP A 311 23.28 -24.40 8.65
N MET A 312 22.72 -25.07 9.67
CA MET A 312 21.50 -25.88 9.52
C MET A 312 20.21 -25.07 9.71
N ARG A 313 20.30 -23.80 10.14
CA ARG A 313 19.11 -22.98 10.46
C ARG A 313 18.66 -22.05 9.32
N SER A 314 19.34 -22.08 8.18
CA SER A 314 19.11 -21.17 7.05
C SER A 314 18.37 -21.79 5.85
N LYS A 315 17.88 -23.04 5.94
CA LYS A 315 16.99 -23.59 4.91
C LYS A 315 15.57 -23.02 5.05
N PRO A 316 15.01 -22.34 4.03
CA PRO A 316 13.61 -21.96 4.03
C PRO A 316 12.73 -23.21 3.89
N GLU A 317 11.83 -23.42 4.85
CA GLU A 317 10.76 -24.43 4.77
C GLU A 317 9.90 -24.17 3.53
N GLY A 318 9.87 -25.12 2.60
CA GLY A 318 9.07 -25.02 1.40
C GLY A 318 9.37 -26.06 0.34
N GLU A 319 9.48 -27.34 0.71
CA GLU A 319 9.46 -28.44 -0.28
C GLU A 319 8.93 -29.71 0.39
N TRP A 320 7.63 -29.98 0.20
CA TRP A 320 7.05 -31.29 0.49
C TRP A 320 7.31 -32.16 -0.74
N THR A 321 8.26 -33.08 -0.63
CA THR A 321 8.38 -34.22 -1.55
C THR A 321 7.87 -35.45 -0.83
N ASP A 322 6.69 -35.92 -1.24
CA ASP A 322 6.18 -37.26 -0.97
C ASP A 322 7.07 -38.29 -1.65
N THR A 323 7.84 -39.05 -0.87
CA THR A 323 8.31 -40.40 -1.23
C THR A 323 8.84 -41.06 0.04
N ASP A 324 7.97 -41.77 0.74
CA ASP A 324 8.38 -42.83 1.66
C ASP A 324 7.79 -44.15 1.16
N GLY A 325 8.68 -44.99 0.63
CA GLY A 325 8.46 -46.41 0.47
C GLY A 325 9.63 -47.14 1.12
N ALA A 326 9.33 -48.01 2.08
CA ALA A 326 10.00 -49.28 2.42
C ALA A 326 9.81 -49.56 3.92
N SER A 327 8.87 -50.41 4.33
CA SER A 327 8.85 -51.88 4.22
C SER A 327 9.88 -52.56 5.13
N ASP A 328 9.38 -53.06 6.27
CA ASP A 328 10.02 -54.07 7.09
C ASP A 328 9.04 -55.25 7.16
N GLY A 329 9.39 -56.41 6.59
CA GLY A 329 8.44 -57.48 6.35
C GLY A 329 9.01 -58.74 5.70
N LYS A 330 9.58 -59.59 6.55
CA LYS A 330 9.86 -61.03 6.40
C LYS A 330 9.24 -61.78 5.20
N GLY A 331 10.12 -62.50 4.50
CA GLY A 331 9.98 -63.95 4.24
C GLY A 331 9.27 -64.37 2.95
N GLY A 332 9.99 -65.08 2.07
CA GLY A 332 9.35 -65.87 1.01
C GLY A 332 10.21 -66.13 -0.23
N ALA A 333 10.95 -67.24 -0.18
CA ALA A 333 11.22 -68.21 -1.25
C ALA A 333 11.55 -67.80 -2.71
N VAL A 334 12.77 -68.18 -3.12
CA VAL A 334 13.12 -69.04 -4.29
C VAL A 334 12.51 -68.71 -5.67
N LEU A 335 13.36 -68.29 -6.63
CA LEU A 335 13.76 -69.08 -7.81
C LEU A 335 14.77 -68.29 -8.67
N ALA A 336 15.87 -68.96 -9.01
CA ALA A 336 16.89 -68.52 -9.95
C ALA A 336 16.60 -69.09 -11.34
N ILE A 337 16.83 -68.32 -12.40
CA ILE A 337 17.16 -68.84 -13.75
C ILE A 337 18.18 -67.91 -14.41
N ASP A 338 19.32 -68.50 -14.76
CA ASP A 338 20.41 -68.00 -15.58
C ASP A 338 19.98 -67.67 -17.03
N ASN A 339 20.58 -66.65 -17.66
CA ASN A 339 21.50 -66.93 -18.78
C ASN A 339 22.25 -65.67 -19.29
N PRO A 340 23.48 -65.81 -19.81
CA PRO A 340 24.38 -64.74 -20.19
C PRO A 340 24.51 -64.54 -21.72
N HIS A 341 24.80 -63.32 -22.18
CA HIS A 341 25.71 -63.13 -23.34
C HIS A 341 26.18 -61.67 -23.52
N ASN A 342 27.52 -61.52 -23.60
CA ASN A 342 28.33 -60.70 -24.53
C ASN A 342 27.59 -59.57 -25.31
N THR A 343 28.05 -58.32 -25.38
CA THR A 343 29.34 -57.90 -25.97
C THR A 343 29.49 -56.38 -25.82
N ALA A 344 30.74 -55.91 -25.83
CA ALA A 344 31.17 -54.53 -25.70
C ALA A 344 30.87 -53.64 -26.92
N VAL A 345 30.52 -52.36 -26.69
CA VAL A 345 30.95 -51.19 -27.50
C VAL A 345 30.95 -49.93 -26.62
N ARG A 346 32.07 -49.19 -26.63
CA ARG A 346 32.27 -47.82 -26.12
C ARG A 346 31.83 -46.82 -27.19
N GLU A 347 31.13 -45.75 -26.83
CA GLU A 347 31.42 -44.34 -27.18
C GLU A 347 30.40 -43.37 -26.50
N PRO A 348 30.77 -42.10 -26.24
CA PRO A 348 30.11 -41.24 -25.26
C PRO A 348 29.20 -40.19 -25.92
N GLY A 349 27.91 -40.18 -25.57
CA GLY A 349 26.94 -39.19 -26.06
C GLY A 349 25.97 -38.76 -24.97
N GLY A 350 26.37 -37.77 -24.16
CA GLY A 350 25.52 -37.19 -23.11
C GLY A 350 24.34 -36.41 -23.70
N VAL A 351 23.15 -36.70 -23.18
CA VAL A 351 21.85 -36.25 -23.69
C VAL A 351 21.52 -34.82 -23.22
N LYS A 352 21.11 -33.97 -24.18
CA LYS A 352 20.56 -32.63 -23.96
C LYS A 352 19.06 -32.75 -23.64
N ILE A 353 18.65 -32.43 -22.41
CA ILE A 353 17.24 -32.41 -22.02
C ILE A 353 16.74 -30.96 -22.10
N THR A 354 15.96 -30.67 -23.14
CA THR A 354 15.10 -29.47 -23.23
C THR A 354 13.75 -29.80 -22.58
N ILE A 355 13.35 -29.01 -21.58
CA ILE A 355 12.02 -29.10 -20.97
C ILE A 355 11.16 -28.00 -21.59
N ASP A 356 10.38 -28.35 -22.60
CA ASP A 356 9.27 -27.54 -23.08
C ASP A 356 8.08 -27.75 -22.13
N ARG A 357 7.79 -26.75 -21.31
CA ARG A 357 6.59 -26.75 -20.45
C ARG A 357 5.52 -25.87 -21.10
N GLU A 358 4.69 -26.48 -21.93
CA GLU A 358 3.41 -25.88 -22.33
C GLU A 358 2.42 -26.01 -21.16
N ILE A 359 1.86 -24.88 -20.74
CA ILE A 359 0.80 -24.82 -19.73
C ILE A 359 -0.52 -24.65 -20.48
N GLY A 360 -1.24 -25.76 -20.68
CA GLY A 360 -2.59 -25.75 -21.22
C GLY A 360 -3.60 -25.33 -20.16
N TYR A 361 -4.12 -24.12 -20.27
CA TYR A 361 -5.40 -23.73 -19.67
C TYR A 361 -6.43 -23.78 -20.78
N ASP A 362 -7.35 -24.76 -20.71
CA ASP A 362 -8.77 -24.62 -21.09
C ASP A 362 -9.39 -26.02 -21.21
N GLN A 363 -10.24 -26.40 -20.24
CA GLN A 363 -11.45 -27.20 -20.43
C GLN A 363 -12.13 -27.45 -19.07
N TYR A 364 -13.19 -26.70 -18.78
CA TYR A 364 -14.24 -27.13 -17.86
C TYR A 364 -15.55 -27.25 -18.66
N PRO A 365 -16.20 -28.43 -18.68
CA PRO A 365 -17.52 -28.56 -19.30
C PRO A 365 -18.62 -28.04 -18.35
N ARG A 366 -19.54 -27.25 -18.91
CA ARG A 366 -20.82 -26.89 -18.30
C ARG A 366 -21.70 -28.14 -18.14
N THR A 367 -22.16 -28.40 -16.93
CA THR A 367 -23.29 -29.30 -16.68
C THR A 367 -24.61 -28.58 -16.95
N LYS A 368 -25.54 -29.33 -17.57
CA LYS A 368 -26.92 -28.95 -17.88
C LYS A 368 -27.79 -28.87 -16.64
#